data_AF-A0A2M7SSL4-F1
#
_entry.id   AF-A0A2M7SSL4-F1
#
_cell.length_a   1.000
_cell.length_b   1.000
_cell.length_c   1.000
_cell.angle_alpha   90.00
_cell.angle_beta   90.00
_cell.angle_gamma   90.00
#
_symmetry.space_group_name_H-M   'P 1'
#
loop_
_entity.id
_entity.type
_entity.pdbx_description
1 polymer ?
#
loop_
_entity_poly.entity_id
_entity_poly.type
_entity_poly.pdbx_seq_one_letter_code
_entity_poly.pdbx_strand_id
1 'polypeptide(L)' 'MTDQTYSKTELMICVAARLFEDGTTCLIGTGIPMLAAMLAAKTTAPN' A
#
# COMPACT_ATOMS: atom_id res chain seq x y z
N MET A 1 -1.53 -20.06 -18.18
CA MET A 1 -1.11 -18.76 -17.61
C MET A 1 -1.35 -18.79 -16.11
N THR A 2 -0.39 -19.27 -15.33
CA THR A 2 -0.42 -19.16 -13.85
C THR A 2 1.03 -19.11 -13.36
N ASP A 3 1.81 -18.19 -13.90
CA ASP A 3 3.01 -17.73 -13.20
C ASP A 3 2.55 -16.52 -12.40
N GLN A 4 2.27 -16.74 -11.12
CA GLN A 4 1.64 -15.74 -10.26
C GLN A 4 2.71 -14.72 -9.87
N THR A 5 2.83 -13.65 -10.67
CA THR A 5 3.90 -12.63 -10.57
C THR A 5 3.98 -11.94 -9.21
N TYR A 6 2.88 -11.95 -8.45
CA TYR A 6 2.80 -11.36 -7.12
C TYR A 6 2.13 -12.32 -6.15
N SER A 7 2.67 -12.36 -4.93
CA SER A 7 2.00 -13.01 -3.80
C SER A 7 0.68 -12.30 -3.48
N LYS A 8 -0.23 -13.02 -2.80
CA LYS A 8 -1.49 -12.44 -2.32
C LYS A 8 -1.26 -11.24 -1.39
N THR A 9 -0.17 -11.27 -0.62
CA THR A 9 0.19 -10.19 0.30
C THR A 9 0.61 -8.93 -0.45
N GLU A 10 1.45 -9.05 -1.47
CA GLU A 10 1.84 -7.89 -2.29
C GLU A 10 0.63 -7.28 -3.00
N LEU A 11 -0.28 -8.12 -3.51
CA LEU A 11 -1.50 -7.65 -4.14
C LEU A 11 -2.38 -6.88 -3.13
N MET A 12 -2.53 -7.40 -1.91
CA MET A 12 -3.26 -6.72 -0.82
C MET A 12 -2.62 -5.37 -0.48
N ILE A 13 -1.29 -5.30 -0.35
CA ILE A 13 -0.57 -4.05 -0.06
C ILE A 13 -0.82 -3.02 -1.16
N CYS A 14 -0.73 -3.42 -2.43
CA CYS A 14 -0.99 -2.54 -3.57
C CYS A 14 -2.41 -2.00 -3.60
N VAL A 15 -3.41 -2.84 -3.25
CA VAL A 15 -4.80 -2.41 -3.17
C VAL A 15 -5.00 -1.45 -1.99
N ALA A 16 -4.45 -1.78 -0.81
CA ALA A 16 -4.56 -0.94 0.37
C ALA A 16 -3.86 0.42 0.20
N ALA A 17 -2.72 0.47 -0.49
CA ALA A 17 -2.00 1.72 -0.77
C ALA A 17 -2.85 2.72 -1.57
N ARG A 18 -3.75 2.24 -2.44
CA ARG A 18 -4.65 3.08 -3.24
C ARG A 18 -5.84 3.64 -2.46
N LEU A 19 -6.04 3.20 -1.22
CA LEU A 19 -7.09 3.72 -0.35
C LEU A 19 -6.67 5.00 0.38
N PHE A 20 -5.38 5.33 0.40
CA PHE A 20 -4.89 6.56 1.01
C PHE A 20 -5.14 7.74 0.06
N GLU A 21 -5.72 8.81 0.59
CA GLU A 21 -5.88 10.08 -0.09
C GLU A 21 -4.62 10.95 0.12
N ASP A 22 -4.21 11.68 -0.91
CA ASP A 22 -3.07 12.60 -0.83
C ASP A 22 -3.35 13.72 0.19
N GLY A 23 -2.38 14.01 1.05
CA GLY A 23 -2.48 14.95 2.18
C GLY A 23 -3.05 14.34 3.46
N THR A 24 -3.31 13.03 3.52
CA THR A 24 -3.89 12.38 4.69
C THR A 24 -2.89 12.26 5.84
N THR A 25 -3.23 12.81 7.01
CA THR A 25 -2.51 12.50 8.26
C THR A 25 -3.16 11.31 8.96
N CYS A 26 -2.42 10.22 9.15
CA CYS A 26 -2.93 9.00 9.78
C CYS A 26 -1.91 8.36 10.72
N LEU A 27 -2.40 7.66 11.74
CA LEU A 27 -1.57 6.83 12.63
C LEU A 27 -1.49 5.41 12.06
N ILE A 28 -0.28 4.93 11.83
CA ILE A 28 -0.04 3.64 11.18
C ILE A 28 0.56 2.65 12.17
N GLY A 29 -0.05 1.46 12.26
CA GLY A 29 0.50 0.31 12.97
C GLY A 29 1.64 -0.36 12.20
N THR A 30 2.19 -1.45 12.72
CA THR A 30 3.30 -2.17 12.08
C THR A 30 2.83 -3.20 11.05
N GLY A 31 3.72 -3.64 10.16
CA GLY A 31 3.45 -4.71 9.19
C GLY A 31 2.77 -4.24 7.91
N ILE A 32 1.75 -4.97 7.45
CA ILE A 32 1.05 -4.71 6.18
C ILE A 32 0.51 -3.26 6.08
N PRO A 33 -0.11 -2.67 7.12
CA PRO A 33 -0.56 -1.27 7.08
C PRO A 33 0.60 -0.29 6.86
N MET A 34 1.77 -0.54 7.46
CA MET A 34 2.97 0.27 7.26
C MET A 34 3.49 0.19 5.83
N LEU A 35 3.57 -1.01 5.26
CA LEU A 35 3.99 -1.19 3.87
C LEU A 35 3.04 -0.50 2.89
N ALA A 36 1.73 -0.59 3.12
CA ALA A 36 0.73 0.08 2.28
C ALA A 36 0.86 1.61 2.33
N ALA A 37 0.98 2.18 3.54
CA ALA A 37 1.17 3.63 3.71
C ALA A 37 2.48 4.12 3.07
N MET A 38 3.59 3.39 3.28
CA MET A 38 4.88 3.72 2.67
C MET A 38 4.87 3.60 1.14
N LEU A 39 4.13 2.63 0.60
CA LEU A 39 3.95 2.49 -0.84
C LEU A 39 3.12 3.64 -1.41
N ALA A 40 2.02 4.02 -0.75
CA ALA A 40 1.19 5.16 -1.13
C ALA A 40 2.01 6.46 -1.19
N ALA A 41 2.80 6.73 -0.14
CA ALA A 41 3.70 7.88 -0.03
C ALA A 41 4.79 7.93 -1.14
N LYS A 42 5.14 6.79 -1.74
CA LYS A 42 6.11 6.72 -2.83
C LYS A 42 5.48 6.70 -4.21
N THR A 43 4.16 6.61 -4.31
CA THR A 43 3.45 6.39 -5.57
C THR A 43 2.29 7.36 -5.76
N THR A 44 1.12 7.06 -5.19
CA THR A 44 -0.15 7.72 -5.52
C THR A 44 -0.55 8.85 -4.58
N ALA A 45 0.00 8.88 -3.36
CA ALA A 45 -0.34 9.87 -2.33
C ALA A 45 0.94 10.36 -1.61
N PRO A 46 1.83 11.12 -2.30
CA PRO A 46 3.12 11.53 -1.78
C PRO A 46 3.10 12.65 -0.73
N ASN A 47 1.96 13.33 -0.52
CA ASN A 47 1.80 14.45 0.41
C ASN A 47 0.98 14.07 1.64
#